data_AF-A0A6P2ID60-F1
#
_entry.id   AF-A0A6P2ID60-F1
#
_cell.length_a   1.000
_cell.length_b   1.000
_cell.length_c   1.000
_cell.angle_alpha   90.00
_cell.angle_beta   90.00
_cell.angle_gamma   90.00
#
_symmetry.space_group_name_H-M   'P 1'
#
loop_
_entity.id
_entity.type
_entity.pdbx_description
1 polymer ?
#
loop_
_entity_poly.entity_id
_entity_poly.type
_entity_poly.pdbx_seq_one_letter_code
_entity_poly.pdbx_strand_id
1 'polypeptide(L)'
;MTSELTLSRRDVEFILFDWLQVESLTRRQRFAGQDRFDYTSVLDVYESLATDLFKPHNKKNDSNEPAFDGERVTINPEVDVALRAFSAAGLISASFPNEWNGMSLPSTVERAGMAYLLAANPGTAGYAFLTIANANLLMAHGERDRVEHYVKAMAEGRCFGTMCLSEPQAGSSLADIRTRAVPGKDGRYRLFGNKMWISGGDHEISENIVHLVLAKIPDENGQLPPGVQGISLFTVPRKLIGADGRPGERNDVVLAGVNHKMGYRGTVNCLLNFGEGRYRPEGEAGAIGEIVGEPGKGLAYMFHMMNEARISVGLSAAAIGYTGYLHSLDYAKTRLQGRTRSDRSPASAQVPIIRHADVRRMLLAQKAYVSGALALCLYASRLSDDIHSQEDANDRAEAHGLLDLLTPVVKSWSSQWGLVANDLAIQVHGGYGYTREYNVEQFYRDNRLNPIHEGTFGIQALDLLGRKTRANDGAAMKALDRKIAATVSRARSIRPLQDHAVTLERAWERIRLVTDELHRLDDPEIQLANAAAYLEAFGHVVVGWLWLDQAIVAHTLENGPTGSDFHRGKLAACDYFFGWEMPKVAAWLAVLNPVETTPLTMPEHWF
;
A
#
# COMPACT_ATOMS: atom_id res chain seq x y z
N MET A 1 0.99 28.57 -13.82
CA MET A 1 0.67 27.27 -13.19
C MET A 1 1.86 26.36 -13.43
N THR A 2 2.78 26.27 -12.48
CA THR A 2 3.74 25.17 -12.42
C THR A 2 2.94 23.87 -12.52
N SER A 3 3.18 23.04 -13.54
CA SER A 3 2.49 21.75 -13.62
C SER A 3 2.85 20.95 -12.38
N GLU A 4 1.86 20.64 -11.56
CA GLU A 4 2.06 19.80 -10.40
C GLU A 4 2.38 18.38 -10.89
N LEU A 5 3.67 18.00 -10.88
CA LEU A 5 4.14 16.68 -11.37
C LEU A 5 4.13 15.60 -10.28
N THR A 6 3.55 15.89 -9.11
CA THR A 6 3.52 14.96 -7.97
C THR A 6 2.27 14.08 -8.07
N LEU A 7 1.09 14.66 -7.94
CA LEU A 7 -0.21 14.01 -8.05
C LEU A 7 -1.20 14.99 -8.69
N SER A 8 -2.33 14.52 -9.21
CA SER A 8 -3.36 15.43 -9.74
C SER A 8 -4.40 15.75 -8.68
N ARG A 9 -4.36 16.97 -8.12
CA ARG A 9 -5.40 17.45 -7.19
C ARG A 9 -6.81 17.25 -7.73
N ARG A 10 -7.02 17.54 -9.01
CA ARG A 10 -8.34 17.39 -9.65
C ARG A 10 -8.84 15.95 -9.66
N ASP A 11 -7.96 14.96 -9.86
CA ASP A 11 -8.37 13.54 -9.84
C ASP A 11 -8.65 13.06 -8.41
N VAL A 12 -7.85 13.51 -7.45
CA VAL A 12 -8.08 13.26 -6.02
C VAL A 12 -9.45 13.81 -5.59
N GLU A 13 -9.74 15.07 -5.90
CA GLU A 13 -11.02 15.70 -5.57
C GLU A 13 -12.22 14.99 -6.22
N PHE A 14 -12.09 14.60 -7.49
CA PHE A 14 -13.13 13.83 -8.17
C PHE A 14 -13.37 12.49 -7.48
N ILE A 15 -12.31 11.75 -7.13
CA ILE A 15 -12.43 10.47 -6.45
C ILE A 15 -13.09 10.65 -5.08
N LEU A 16 -12.64 11.62 -4.28
CA LEU A 16 -13.14 11.83 -2.92
C LEU A 16 -14.57 12.37 -2.89
N PHE A 17 -14.82 13.48 -3.58
CA PHE A 17 -16.04 14.27 -3.39
C PHE A 17 -17.14 13.90 -4.39
N ASP A 18 -16.78 13.68 -5.65
CA ASP A 18 -17.77 13.40 -6.69
C ASP A 18 -18.15 11.91 -6.73
N TRP A 19 -17.16 11.01 -6.64
CA TRP A 19 -17.37 9.57 -6.77
C TRP A 19 -17.63 8.86 -5.42
N LEU A 20 -16.68 8.92 -4.48
CA LEU A 20 -16.81 8.27 -3.16
C LEU A 20 -17.71 9.03 -2.18
N GLN A 21 -18.01 10.30 -2.49
CA GLN A 21 -18.88 11.17 -1.69
C GLN A 21 -18.50 11.18 -0.21
N VAL A 22 -17.21 11.39 0.09
CA VAL A 22 -16.69 11.34 1.46
C VAL A 22 -17.36 12.35 2.40
N GLU A 23 -17.97 13.42 1.88
CA GLU A 23 -18.77 14.37 2.66
C GLU A 23 -19.94 13.70 3.39
N SER A 24 -20.44 12.56 2.88
CA SER A 24 -21.49 11.78 3.56
C SER A 24 -21.04 11.18 4.89
N LEU A 25 -19.72 11.02 5.11
CA LEU A 25 -19.15 10.50 6.35
C LEU A 25 -19.39 11.44 7.53
N THR A 26 -19.48 12.75 7.29
CA THR A 26 -19.74 13.77 8.33
C THR A 26 -21.05 13.55 9.10
N ARG A 27 -21.98 12.76 8.53
CA ARG A 27 -23.23 12.35 9.18
C ARG A 27 -23.04 11.24 10.22
N ARG A 28 -21.89 10.59 10.24
CA ARG A 28 -21.55 9.52 11.20
C ARG A 28 -20.99 10.13 12.46
N GLN A 29 -21.38 9.61 13.63
CA GLN A 29 -20.95 10.13 14.93
C GLN A 29 -19.42 10.26 15.04
N ARG A 30 -18.66 9.29 14.50
CA ARG A 30 -17.19 9.28 14.52
C ARG A 30 -16.56 10.49 13.80
N PHE A 31 -17.20 10.99 12.76
CA PHE A 31 -16.67 12.05 11.88
C PHE A 31 -17.49 13.35 11.99
N ALA A 32 -18.39 13.44 12.97
CA ALA A 32 -19.24 14.59 13.17
C ALA A 32 -18.41 15.82 13.54
N GLY A 33 -18.82 16.98 13.03
CA GLY A 33 -18.14 18.26 13.27
C GLY A 33 -17.00 18.56 12.30
N GLN A 34 -16.78 17.71 11.29
CA GLN A 34 -15.89 17.97 10.16
C GLN A 34 -16.73 18.28 8.91
N ASP A 35 -16.17 19.03 7.95
CA ASP A 35 -16.81 19.30 6.66
C ASP A 35 -15.84 19.20 5.47
N ARG A 36 -16.33 19.53 4.27
CA ARG A 36 -15.52 19.53 3.05
C ARG A 36 -14.35 20.51 3.11
N PHE A 37 -14.54 21.66 3.76
CA PHE A 37 -13.49 22.66 3.91
C PHE A 37 -12.36 22.12 4.80
N ASP A 38 -12.68 21.42 5.88
CA ASP A 38 -11.69 20.75 6.72
C ASP A 38 -10.89 19.71 5.93
N TYR A 39 -11.58 18.84 5.17
CA TYR A 39 -10.92 17.82 4.35
C TYR A 39 -9.99 18.44 3.30
N THR A 40 -10.46 19.49 2.62
CA THR A 40 -9.68 20.22 1.61
C THR A 40 -8.45 20.87 2.24
N SER A 41 -8.61 21.51 3.41
CA SER A 41 -7.52 22.17 4.13
C SER A 41 -6.44 21.17 4.56
N VAL A 42 -6.82 19.98 5.03
CA VAL A 42 -5.87 18.92 5.36
C VAL A 42 -5.10 18.49 4.12
N LEU A 43 -5.78 18.27 2.99
CA LEU A 43 -5.11 17.89 1.74
C LEU A 43 -4.12 18.98 1.27
N ASP A 44 -4.45 20.26 1.47
CA ASP A 44 -3.54 21.38 1.13
C ASP A 44 -2.26 21.36 1.98
N VAL A 45 -2.36 20.98 3.25
CA VAL A 45 -1.18 20.77 4.12
C VAL A 45 -0.32 19.61 3.61
N TYR A 46 -0.94 18.48 3.25
CA TYR A 46 -0.22 17.34 2.66
C TYR A 46 0.48 17.71 1.35
N GLU A 47 -0.20 18.43 0.46
CA GLU A 47 0.32 18.87 -0.83
C GLU A 47 1.49 19.86 -0.69
N SER A 48 1.40 20.81 0.26
CA SER A 48 2.49 21.73 0.58
C SER A 48 3.69 20.97 1.17
N LEU A 49 3.50 20.09 2.17
CA LEU A 49 4.59 19.29 2.71
C LEU A 49 5.24 18.43 1.62
N ALA A 50 4.44 17.80 0.75
CA ALA A 50 4.91 17.00 -0.37
C ALA A 50 5.82 17.82 -1.29
N THR A 51 5.39 19.03 -1.65
CA THR A 51 6.09 19.90 -2.59
C THR A 51 7.33 20.54 -1.98
N ASP A 52 7.21 21.06 -0.77
CA ASP A 52 8.19 21.94 -0.16
C ASP A 52 9.25 21.18 0.64
N LEU A 53 8.89 20.03 1.23
CA LEU A 53 9.76 19.31 2.17
C LEU A 53 10.06 17.87 1.77
N PHE A 54 9.21 17.18 1.00
CA PHE A 54 9.45 15.77 0.63
C PHE A 54 10.10 15.61 -0.74
N LYS A 55 9.53 16.27 -1.77
CA LYS A 55 10.01 16.21 -3.15
C LYS A 55 11.47 16.68 -3.32
N PRO A 56 11.94 17.77 -2.67
CA PRO A 56 13.26 18.32 -2.95
C PRO A 56 14.43 17.37 -2.67
N HIS A 57 14.29 16.45 -1.70
CA HIS A 57 15.35 15.50 -1.33
C HIS A 57 15.11 14.07 -1.81
N ASN A 58 14.09 13.79 -2.62
CA ASN A 58 13.83 12.42 -3.10
C ASN A 58 15.00 11.85 -3.93
N LYS A 59 15.50 12.62 -4.90
CA LYS A 59 16.68 12.24 -5.71
C LYS A 59 17.97 12.19 -4.87
N LYS A 60 18.09 13.08 -3.88
CA LYS A 60 19.21 13.11 -2.94
C LYS A 60 19.25 11.84 -2.08
N ASN A 61 18.10 11.36 -1.61
CA ASN A 61 17.93 10.11 -0.87
C ASN A 61 18.33 8.87 -1.67
N ASP A 62 18.10 8.89 -2.98
CA ASP A 62 18.48 7.78 -3.85
C ASP A 62 19.98 7.77 -4.18
N SER A 63 20.56 8.96 -4.35
CA SER A 63 21.98 9.12 -4.70
C SER A 63 22.92 9.01 -3.49
N ASN A 64 22.42 9.31 -2.29
CA ASN A 64 23.16 9.24 -1.02
C ASN A 64 22.42 8.28 -0.09
N GLU A 65 22.65 6.99 -0.29
CA GLU A 65 22.03 5.93 0.50
C GLU A 65 22.41 6.03 1.99
N PRO A 66 21.55 5.56 2.90
CA PRO A 66 21.95 5.39 4.29
C PRO A 66 23.22 4.56 4.45
N ALA A 67 24.15 5.03 5.27
CA ALA A 67 25.42 4.37 5.52
C ALA A 67 25.54 3.94 7.00
N PHE A 68 26.05 2.74 7.24
CA PHE A 68 26.32 2.22 8.58
C PHE A 68 27.83 2.10 8.80
N ASP A 69 28.35 2.72 9.86
CA ASP A 69 29.78 2.75 10.20
C ASP A 69 30.21 1.66 11.21
N GLY A 70 29.30 0.76 11.59
CA GLY A 70 29.50 -0.24 12.66
C GLY A 70 28.90 0.17 14.02
N GLU A 71 28.55 1.44 14.17
CA GLU A 71 27.94 1.98 15.40
C GLU A 71 26.59 2.65 15.14
N ARG A 72 26.48 3.47 14.08
CA ARG A 72 25.29 4.28 13.78
C ARG A 72 24.98 4.32 12.28
N VAL A 73 23.70 4.54 11.98
CA VAL A 73 23.24 4.83 10.62
C VAL A 73 23.23 6.33 10.39
N THR A 74 23.91 6.75 9.33
CA THR A 74 23.83 8.13 8.81
C THR A 74 22.84 8.17 7.66
N ILE A 75 21.92 9.13 7.71
CA ILE A 75 20.93 9.40 6.66
C ILE A 75 20.97 10.88 6.27
N ASN A 76 20.28 11.26 5.18
CA ASN A 76 20.17 12.67 4.81
C ASN A 76 19.41 13.48 5.87
N PRO A 77 19.94 14.63 6.35
CA PRO A 77 19.29 15.46 7.36
C PRO A 77 17.88 15.96 6.97
N GLU A 78 17.63 16.16 5.67
CA GLU A 78 16.31 16.58 5.19
C GLU A 78 15.19 15.58 5.49
N VAL A 79 15.53 14.30 5.73
CA VAL A 79 14.57 13.30 6.21
C VAL A 79 13.99 13.69 7.57
N ASP A 80 14.84 14.13 8.50
CA ASP A 80 14.41 14.58 9.82
C ASP A 80 13.58 15.86 9.75
N VAL A 81 14.01 16.83 8.94
CA VAL A 81 13.27 18.09 8.75
C VAL A 81 11.85 17.84 8.25
N ALA A 82 11.70 17.01 7.22
CA ALA A 82 10.40 16.68 6.63
C ALA A 82 9.49 15.93 7.62
N LEU A 83 10.03 14.95 8.35
CA LEU A 83 9.25 14.15 9.31
C LEU A 83 8.87 14.91 10.58
N ARG A 84 9.72 15.83 11.05
CA ARG A 84 9.36 16.75 12.15
C ARG A 84 8.24 17.69 11.74
N ALA A 85 8.30 18.25 10.53
CA ALA A 85 7.23 19.10 10.03
C ALA A 85 5.91 18.33 9.87
N PHE A 86 5.97 17.09 9.36
CA PHE A 86 4.82 16.19 9.27
C PHE A 86 4.19 15.92 10.64
N SER A 87 5.01 15.61 11.65
CA SER A 87 4.55 15.35 13.02
C SER A 87 4.01 16.62 13.69
N ALA A 88 4.67 17.76 13.52
CA ALA A 88 4.25 19.05 14.07
C ALA A 88 2.92 19.56 13.47
N ALA A 89 2.61 19.16 12.24
CA ALA A 89 1.31 19.39 11.61
C ALA A 89 0.19 18.47 12.15
N GLY A 90 0.50 17.56 13.09
CA GLY A 90 -0.46 16.61 13.68
C GLY A 90 -0.81 15.43 12.78
N LEU A 91 -0.08 15.22 11.68
CA LEU A 91 -0.48 14.27 10.65
C LEU A 91 -0.23 12.80 11.00
N ILE A 92 0.67 12.50 11.94
CA ILE A 92 0.83 11.13 12.48
C ILE A 92 -0.47 10.66 13.15
N SER A 93 -1.16 11.56 13.87
CA SER A 93 -2.37 11.25 14.63
C SER A 93 -3.66 11.71 13.94
N ALA A 94 -3.60 12.09 12.65
CA ALA A 94 -4.76 12.64 11.94
C ALA A 94 -5.96 11.68 11.96
N SER A 95 -5.76 10.39 11.68
CA SER A 95 -6.83 9.39 11.68
C SER A 95 -7.07 8.73 13.04
N PHE A 96 -6.25 9.04 14.06
CA PHE A 96 -6.41 8.44 15.39
C PHE A 96 -7.76 8.85 15.99
N PRO A 97 -8.39 7.98 16.79
CA PRO A 97 -9.59 8.34 17.53
C PRO A 97 -9.35 9.53 18.48
N ASN A 98 -10.39 10.31 18.74
CA ASN A 98 -10.32 11.46 19.68
C ASN A 98 -9.90 11.03 21.10
N GLU A 99 -10.26 9.83 21.54
CA GLU A 99 -9.83 9.26 22.83
C GLU A 99 -8.30 9.02 22.95
N TRP A 100 -7.59 9.05 21.82
CA TRP A 100 -6.14 9.00 21.69
C TRP A 100 -5.55 10.36 21.29
N ASN A 101 -6.31 11.46 21.47
CA ASN A 101 -5.98 12.82 21.06
C ASN A 101 -5.72 12.97 19.54
N GLY A 102 -6.36 12.13 18.72
CA GLY A 102 -6.37 12.28 17.27
C GLY A 102 -7.44 13.25 16.77
N MET A 103 -7.45 13.49 15.45
CA MET A 103 -8.47 14.33 14.79
C MET A 103 -9.69 13.51 14.34
N SER A 104 -9.64 12.17 14.44
CA SER A 104 -10.62 11.26 13.85
C SER A 104 -10.91 11.58 12.37
N LEU A 105 -9.89 11.96 11.60
CA LEU A 105 -10.03 12.18 10.15
C LEU A 105 -10.39 10.86 9.47
N PRO A 106 -11.33 10.85 8.50
CA PRO A 106 -11.60 9.65 7.71
C PRO A 106 -10.31 9.11 7.07
N SER A 107 -10.11 7.80 7.16
CA SER A 107 -8.97 7.12 6.56
C SER A 107 -8.92 7.35 5.04
N THR A 108 -10.07 7.50 4.37
CA THR A 108 -10.08 7.84 2.93
C THR A 108 -9.40 9.18 2.64
N VAL A 109 -9.63 10.20 3.48
CA VAL A 109 -9.05 11.55 3.32
C VAL A 109 -7.57 11.54 3.72
N GLU A 110 -7.24 10.89 4.84
CA GLU A 110 -5.85 10.71 5.28
C GLU A 110 -5.00 10.02 4.21
N ARG A 111 -5.50 8.93 3.63
CA ARG A 111 -4.82 8.17 2.57
C ARG A 111 -4.67 8.97 1.28
N ALA A 112 -5.64 9.80 0.93
CA ALA A 112 -5.49 10.72 -0.20
C ALA A 112 -4.38 11.75 0.05
N GLY A 113 -4.26 12.27 1.27
CA GLY A 113 -3.14 13.12 1.68
C GLY A 113 -1.79 12.41 1.62
N MET A 114 -1.70 11.21 2.19
CA MET A 114 -0.48 10.39 2.15
C MET A 114 -0.02 10.05 0.72
N ALA A 115 -0.94 9.94 -0.24
CA ALA A 115 -0.61 9.73 -1.65
C ALA A 115 0.32 10.81 -2.21
N TYR A 116 0.17 12.07 -1.78
CA TYR A 116 1.08 13.16 -2.18
C TYR A 116 2.49 12.95 -1.67
N LEU A 117 2.64 12.58 -0.39
CA LEU A 117 3.96 12.32 0.21
C LEU A 117 4.63 11.10 -0.42
N LEU A 118 3.87 10.05 -0.69
CA LEU A 118 4.35 8.82 -1.35
C LEU A 118 4.77 9.08 -2.81
N ALA A 119 4.02 9.91 -3.55
CA ALA A 119 4.41 10.34 -4.89
C ALA A 119 5.65 11.24 -4.87
N ALA A 120 5.80 12.10 -3.86
CA ALA A 120 6.91 13.03 -3.74
C ALA A 120 8.22 12.33 -3.32
N ASN A 121 8.17 11.48 -2.29
CA ASN A 121 9.34 10.82 -1.70
C ASN A 121 8.91 9.60 -0.88
N PRO A 122 8.76 8.43 -1.51
CA PRO A 122 8.30 7.22 -0.81
C PRO A 122 9.29 6.77 0.28
N GLY A 123 10.60 7.00 0.08
CA GLY A 123 11.64 6.67 1.05
C GLY A 123 11.51 7.42 2.38
N THR A 124 11.21 8.72 2.36
CA THR A 124 10.96 9.48 3.59
C THR A 124 9.56 9.22 4.15
N ALA A 125 8.53 9.15 3.30
CA ALA A 125 7.16 8.83 3.74
C ALA A 125 7.05 7.46 4.42
N GLY A 126 7.94 6.51 4.08
CA GLY A 126 8.00 5.19 4.70
C GLY A 126 8.15 5.20 6.22
N TYR A 127 8.90 6.15 6.79
CA TYR A 127 9.06 6.25 8.25
C TYR A 127 7.76 6.67 8.94
N ALA A 128 7.03 7.63 8.37
CA ALA A 128 5.73 8.04 8.89
C ALA A 128 4.70 6.91 8.78
N PHE A 129 4.66 6.24 7.63
CA PHE A 129 3.79 5.07 7.42
C PHE A 129 4.00 3.97 8.47
N LEU A 130 5.26 3.57 8.69
CA LEU A 130 5.61 2.53 9.67
C LEU A 130 5.20 2.93 11.09
N THR A 131 5.41 4.19 11.46
CA THR A 131 5.03 4.73 12.78
C THR A 131 3.53 4.77 12.97
N ILE A 132 2.75 5.24 11.99
CA ILE A 132 1.27 5.28 12.05
C ILE A 132 0.72 3.86 12.22
N ALA A 133 1.18 2.92 11.40
CA ALA A 133 0.69 1.55 11.44
C ALA A 133 1.09 0.84 12.76
N ASN A 134 2.26 1.15 13.32
CA ASN A 134 2.70 0.66 14.62
C ASN A 134 1.78 1.19 15.74
N ALA A 135 1.52 2.50 15.76
CA ALA A 135 0.61 3.12 16.72
C ALA A 135 -0.81 2.55 16.62
N ASN A 136 -1.34 2.35 15.41
CA ASN A 136 -2.67 1.74 15.20
C ASN A 136 -2.76 0.34 15.80
N LEU A 137 -1.72 -0.50 15.62
CA LEU A 137 -1.69 -1.82 16.24
C LEU A 137 -1.69 -1.72 17.77
N LEU A 138 -0.88 -0.81 18.33
CA LEU A 138 -0.81 -0.61 19.78
C LEU A 138 -2.14 -0.13 20.36
N MET A 139 -2.82 0.80 19.70
CA MET A 139 -4.15 1.26 20.13
C MET A 139 -5.20 0.15 20.05
N ALA A 140 -5.10 -0.75 19.08
CA ALA A 140 -6.07 -1.83 18.87
C ALA A 140 -5.89 -3.03 19.82
N HIS A 141 -4.64 -3.36 20.21
CA HIS A 141 -4.32 -4.62 20.89
C HIS A 141 -3.44 -4.46 22.14
N GLY A 142 -2.89 -3.27 22.39
CA GLY A 142 -2.10 -2.98 23.57
C GLY A 142 -2.97 -2.68 24.79
N GLU A 143 -2.49 -3.05 25.98
CA GLU A 143 -3.05 -2.56 27.22
C GLU A 143 -2.74 -1.05 27.34
N ARG A 144 -3.78 -0.21 27.43
CA ARG A 144 -3.68 1.25 27.30
C ARG A 144 -2.56 1.84 28.17
N ASP A 145 -2.52 1.49 29.45
CA ASP A 145 -1.55 2.01 30.43
C ASP A 145 -0.10 1.64 30.06
N ARG A 146 0.11 0.55 29.31
CA ARG A 146 1.43 0.12 28.85
C ARG A 146 1.86 0.74 27.53
N VAL A 147 0.92 1.15 26.68
CA VAL A 147 1.23 1.59 25.30
C VAL A 147 1.01 3.07 25.05
N GLU A 148 0.27 3.77 25.91
CA GLU A 148 -0.10 5.17 25.69
C GLU A 148 1.10 6.10 25.58
N HIS A 149 2.15 5.85 26.37
CA HIS A 149 3.38 6.63 26.29
C HIS A 149 4.10 6.47 24.94
N TYR A 150 4.05 5.28 24.31
CA TYR A 150 4.59 5.06 22.97
C TYR A 150 3.75 5.76 21.91
N VAL A 151 2.42 5.57 21.94
CA VAL A 151 1.51 6.19 20.97
C VAL A 151 1.62 7.72 21.00
N LYS A 152 1.66 8.32 22.20
CA LYS A 152 1.85 9.76 22.36
C LYS A 152 3.20 10.23 21.83
N ALA A 153 4.29 9.54 22.17
CA ALA A 153 5.62 9.91 21.68
C ALA A 153 5.76 9.76 20.16
N MET A 154 5.04 8.81 19.55
CA MET A 154 4.94 8.64 18.11
C MET A 154 4.16 9.78 17.45
N ALA A 155 3.01 10.16 18.01
CA ALA A 155 2.22 11.30 17.53
C ALA A 155 3.03 12.62 17.56
N GLU A 156 3.87 12.81 18.58
CA GLU A 156 4.76 13.96 18.73
C GLU A 156 6.01 13.91 17.84
N GLY A 157 6.26 12.80 17.13
CA GLY A 157 7.47 12.60 16.32
C GLY A 157 8.75 12.38 17.13
N ARG A 158 8.65 12.17 18.46
CA ARG A 158 9.80 11.87 19.33
C ARG A 158 10.20 10.39 19.30
N CYS A 159 9.28 9.53 18.87
CA CYS A 159 9.50 8.10 18.70
C CYS A 159 9.01 7.64 17.32
N PHE A 160 9.70 6.68 16.71
CA PHE A 160 9.25 6.04 15.48
C PHE A 160 8.96 4.57 15.73
N GLY A 161 8.08 4.00 14.91
CA GLY A 161 7.68 2.59 14.98
C GLY A 161 8.23 1.78 13.81
N THR A 162 8.51 0.50 14.06
CA THR A 162 8.80 -0.49 13.00
C THR A 162 8.25 -1.86 13.38
N MET A 163 8.25 -2.80 12.44
CA MET A 163 7.86 -4.19 12.66
C MET A 163 9.01 -5.14 12.38
N CYS A 164 9.12 -6.19 13.18
CA CYS A 164 10.19 -7.17 13.16
C CYS A 164 9.62 -8.60 13.07
N LEU A 165 9.31 -9.03 11.83
CA LEU A 165 8.68 -10.32 11.55
C LEU A 165 9.70 -11.35 11.07
N SER A 166 10.23 -11.13 9.87
CA SER A 166 11.04 -12.07 9.12
C SER A 166 12.43 -12.28 9.72
N GLU A 167 12.98 -13.46 9.46
CA GLU A 167 14.32 -13.90 9.85
C GLU A 167 15.10 -14.31 8.59
N PRO A 168 16.44 -14.41 8.62
CA PRO A 168 17.23 -14.80 7.45
C PRO A 168 16.76 -16.10 6.78
N GLN A 169 16.26 -17.05 7.57
CA GLN A 169 15.72 -18.33 7.10
C GLN A 169 14.19 -18.36 6.93
N ALA A 170 13.46 -17.29 7.30
CA ALA A 170 12.00 -17.27 7.35
C ALA A 170 11.43 -15.93 6.85
N GLY A 171 10.94 -15.91 5.61
CA GLY A 171 10.15 -14.81 5.03
C GLY A 171 8.66 -15.14 5.06
N SER A 172 8.14 -15.71 3.96
CA SER A 172 6.73 -16.09 3.83
C SER A 172 6.27 -17.12 4.88
N SER A 173 7.17 -18.01 5.31
CA SER A 173 6.87 -19.00 6.36
C SER A 173 7.17 -18.45 7.76
N LEU A 174 6.31 -17.54 8.25
CA LEU A 174 6.45 -16.98 9.60
C LEU A 174 6.29 -18.04 10.71
N ALA A 175 5.72 -19.21 10.39
CA ALA A 175 5.67 -20.36 11.30
C ALA A 175 7.05 -20.81 11.78
N ASP A 176 8.10 -20.57 10.99
CA ASP A 176 9.45 -21.09 11.19
C ASP A 176 10.41 -20.12 11.89
N ILE A 177 9.88 -18.99 12.40
CA ILE A 177 10.68 -18.05 13.20
C ILE A 177 11.20 -18.72 14.47
N ARG A 178 12.41 -18.34 14.86
CA ARG A 178 13.17 -18.90 15.99
C ARG A 178 13.51 -17.86 17.06
N THR A 179 13.25 -16.58 16.80
CA THR A 179 13.36 -15.54 17.84
C THR A 179 12.53 -15.96 19.04
N ARG A 180 13.15 -16.00 20.22
CA ARG A 180 12.51 -16.45 21.46
C ARG A 180 12.34 -15.31 22.46
N ALA A 181 11.26 -15.35 23.23
CA ALA A 181 10.98 -14.40 24.31
C ALA A 181 10.95 -15.17 25.65
N VAL A 182 12.01 -15.05 26.45
CA VAL A 182 12.11 -15.71 27.75
C VAL A 182 11.47 -14.83 28.82
N PRO A 183 10.55 -15.34 29.65
CA PRO A 183 9.98 -14.57 30.76
C PRO A 183 11.06 -14.00 31.68
N GLY A 184 10.96 -12.71 31.98
CA GLY A 184 11.86 -11.98 32.87
C GLY A 184 11.16 -11.54 34.16
N LYS A 185 11.66 -10.44 34.74
CA LYS A 185 11.07 -9.80 35.92
C LYS A 185 9.85 -8.95 35.55
N ASP A 186 8.92 -8.77 36.48
CA ASP A 186 7.82 -7.80 36.40
C ASP A 186 6.90 -7.98 35.16
N GLY A 187 6.77 -9.21 34.67
CA GLY A 187 5.95 -9.54 33.50
C GLY A 187 6.53 -9.10 32.15
N ARG A 188 7.78 -8.61 32.12
CA ARG A 188 8.54 -8.34 30.89
C ARG A 188 9.25 -9.60 30.40
N TYR A 189 9.71 -9.57 29.16
CA TYR A 189 10.42 -10.66 28.51
C TYR A 189 11.80 -10.21 28.05
N ARG A 190 12.76 -11.14 28.01
CA ARG A 190 14.04 -10.97 27.33
C ARG A 190 14.02 -11.72 26.00
N LEU A 191 14.17 -10.98 24.92
CA LEU A 191 14.15 -11.50 23.56
C LEU A 191 15.56 -11.81 23.08
N PHE A 192 15.66 -12.95 22.37
CA PHE A 192 16.90 -13.45 21.76
C PHE A 192 16.63 -13.94 20.34
N GLY A 193 17.32 -13.37 19.37
CA GLY A 193 17.20 -13.77 17.96
C GLY A 193 17.69 -12.69 17.01
N ASN A 194 17.40 -12.87 15.73
CA ASN A 194 17.73 -11.92 14.70
C ASN A 194 16.55 -11.74 13.75
N LYS A 195 16.43 -10.55 13.19
CA LYS A 195 15.36 -10.13 12.29
C LYS A 195 15.92 -9.46 11.06
N MET A 196 15.33 -9.75 9.92
CA MET A 196 15.84 -9.36 8.61
C MET A 196 14.79 -8.59 7.82
N TRP A 197 15.25 -7.69 6.96
CA TRP A 197 14.43 -6.83 6.10
C TRP A 197 13.66 -5.73 6.85
N ILE A 198 14.19 -5.24 7.98
CA ILE A 198 13.46 -4.33 8.87
C ILE A 198 13.57 -2.88 8.38
N SER A 199 12.52 -2.39 7.73
CA SER A 199 12.43 -0.99 7.29
C SER A 199 12.35 -0.04 8.49
N GLY A 200 13.14 1.03 8.48
CA GLY A 200 13.22 1.96 9.60
C GLY A 200 13.73 1.32 10.90
N GLY A 201 14.44 0.19 10.82
CA GLY A 201 14.85 -0.59 11.98
C GLY A 201 15.87 0.09 12.89
N ASP A 202 16.68 1.01 12.38
CA ASP A 202 17.57 1.84 13.19
C ASP A 202 17.86 3.14 12.44
N HIS A 203 17.89 4.27 13.16
CA HIS A 203 18.20 5.60 12.64
C HIS A 203 18.31 6.62 13.79
N GLU A 204 18.83 7.82 13.48
CA GLU A 204 19.03 8.92 14.44
C GLU A 204 17.98 10.05 14.32
N ILE A 205 16.88 9.85 13.56
CA ILE A 205 15.80 10.83 13.39
C ILE A 205 15.09 11.17 14.73
N SER A 206 15.03 10.21 15.65
CA SER A 206 14.19 10.29 16.85
C SER A 206 14.91 9.87 18.11
N GLU A 207 14.34 10.23 19.27
CA GLU A 207 14.89 9.91 20.58
C GLU A 207 14.91 8.39 20.83
N ASN A 208 13.90 7.69 20.28
CA ASN A 208 13.69 6.25 20.42
C ASN A 208 13.01 5.63 19.18
N ILE A 209 13.08 4.30 19.09
CA ILE A 209 12.36 3.49 18.09
C ILE A 209 11.68 2.33 18.82
N VAL A 210 10.40 2.07 18.57
CA VAL A 210 9.68 0.92 19.13
C VAL A 210 9.53 -0.14 18.06
N HIS A 211 10.15 -1.30 18.32
CA HIS A 211 10.09 -2.45 17.44
C HIS A 211 8.95 -3.35 17.88
N LEU A 212 8.00 -3.63 16.98
CA LEU A 212 7.00 -4.66 17.16
C LEU A 212 7.57 -6.00 16.72
N VAL A 213 8.02 -6.82 17.66
CA VAL A 213 8.79 -8.05 17.38
C VAL A 213 7.93 -9.28 17.53
N LEU A 214 7.87 -10.11 16.47
CA LEU A 214 7.31 -11.46 16.59
C LEU A 214 8.35 -12.43 17.16
N ALA A 215 7.99 -13.09 18.25
CA ALA A 215 8.84 -14.08 18.91
C ALA A 215 8.00 -15.19 19.54
N LYS A 216 8.62 -16.34 19.79
CA LYS A 216 7.97 -17.48 20.45
C LYS A 216 8.36 -17.54 21.92
N ILE A 217 7.39 -17.77 22.79
CA ILE A 217 7.64 -18.01 24.21
C ILE A 217 8.01 -19.49 24.35
N PRO A 218 9.20 -19.84 24.87
CA PRO A 218 9.56 -21.24 25.11
C PRO A 218 8.59 -21.89 26.10
N ASP A 219 8.34 -23.19 25.91
CA ASP A 219 7.60 -24.00 26.88
C ASP A 219 8.44 -24.24 28.16
N GLU A 220 7.87 -24.99 29.10
CA GLU A 220 8.51 -25.33 30.38
C GLU A 220 9.83 -26.08 30.22
N ASN A 221 10.05 -26.74 29.08
CA ASN A 221 11.29 -27.47 28.75
C ASN A 221 12.27 -26.60 27.94
N GLY A 222 11.94 -25.33 27.69
CA GLY A 222 12.73 -24.40 26.89
C GLY A 222 12.63 -24.61 25.38
N GLN A 223 11.64 -25.38 24.90
CA GLN A 223 11.41 -25.62 23.48
C GLN A 223 10.47 -24.58 22.87
N LEU A 224 10.73 -24.18 21.62
CA LEU A 224 9.86 -23.24 20.92
C LEU A 224 8.66 -23.97 20.32
N PRO A 225 7.41 -23.53 20.58
CA PRO A 225 6.25 -24.17 20.00
C PRO A 225 6.28 -24.12 18.46
N PRO A 226 5.94 -25.22 17.77
CA PRO A 226 5.89 -25.24 16.31
C PRO A 226 4.71 -24.41 15.78
N GLY A 227 4.80 -24.01 14.52
CA GLY A 227 3.70 -23.33 13.83
C GLY A 227 3.44 -21.89 14.28
N VAL A 228 2.35 -21.32 13.76
CA VAL A 228 1.97 -19.91 13.97
C VAL A 228 1.30 -19.63 15.32
N GLN A 229 0.73 -20.66 15.97
CA GLN A 229 -0.01 -20.51 17.23
C GLN A 229 0.91 -20.17 18.42
N GLY A 230 2.21 -20.47 18.32
CA GLY A 230 3.20 -20.12 19.34
C GLY A 230 3.76 -18.70 19.24
N ILE A 231 3.32 -17.92 18.25
CA ILE A 231 3.89 -16.61 17.95
C ILE A 231 3.20 -15.54 18.79
N SER A 232 3.97 -14.85 19.63
CA SER A 232 3.55 -13.69 20.41
C SER A 232 4.16 -12.41 19.82
N LEU A 233 3.59 -11.27 20.19
CA LEU A 233 4.03 -9.94 19.75
C LEU A 233 4.55 -9.14 20.95
N PHE A 234 5.65 -8.42 20.76
CA PHE A 234 6.28 -7.64 21.82
C PHE A 234 6.63 -6.21 21.37
N THR A 235 6.45 -5.24 22.25
CA THR A 235 7.08 -3.92 22.14
C THR A 235 8.50 -4.01 22.67
N VAL A 236 9.49 -3.78 21.80
CA VAL A 236 10.91 -3.78 22.16
C VAL A 236 11.49 -2.41 21.80
N PRO A 237 11.58 -1.47 22.76
CA PRO A 237 12.09 -0.15 22.47
C PRO A 237 13.61 -0.17 22.31
N ARG A 238 14.16 0.70 21.46
CA ARG A 238 15.61 0.89 21.23
C ARG A 238 16.33 1.27 22.54
N LYS A 239 15.66 2.09 23.35
CA LYS A 239 16.04 2.50 24.70
C LYS A 239 14.86 2.29 25.64
N LEU A 240 15.11 1.77 26.83
CA LEU A 240 14.07 1.54 27.84
C LEU A 240 13.43 2.85 28.25
N ILE A 241 12.15 2.82 28.59
CA ILE A 241 11.42 4.00 29.06
C ILE A 241 11.59 4.11 30.58
N GLY A 242 12.09 5.26 31.03
CA GLY A 242 12.22 5.58 32.44
C GLY A 242 10.87 5.93 33.08
N ALA A 243 10.86 6.09 34.41
CA ALA A 243 9.66 6.45 35.17
C ALA A 243 9.08 7.84 34.80
N ASP A 244 9.89 8.71 34.18
CA ASP A 244 9.49 10.00 33.65
C ASP A 244 8.89 9.92 32.23
N GLY A 245 8.73 8.71 31.68
CA GLY A 245 8.23 8.47 30.33
C GLY A 245 9.23 8.78 29.22
N ARG A 246 10.52 8.99 29.54
CA ARG A 246 11.56 9.31 28.56
C ARG A 246 12.49 8.13 28.26
N PRO A 247 13.08 8.08 27.06
CA PRO A 247 14.08 7.07 26.73
C PRO A 247 15.34 7.21 27.59
N GLY A 248 15.74 6.13 28.26
CA GLY A 248 16.90 6.05 29.15
C GLY A 248 17.94 5.03 28.68
N GLU A 249 18.12 3.96 29.46
CA GLU A 249 19.12 2.91 29.22
C GLU A 249 18.97 2.27 27.84
N ARG A 250 20.11 1.95 27.20
CA ARG A 250 20.12 1.28 25.91
C ARG A 250 19.63 -0.17 26.05
N ASN A 251 18.63 -0.53 25.26
CA ASN A 251 18.17 -1.91 25.21
C ASN A 251 19.10 -2.76 24.33
N ASP A 252 19.06 -4.09 24.46
CA ASP A 252 19.92 -5.01 23.71
C ASP A 252 19.38 -5.29 22.28
N VAL A 253 19.04 -4.21 21.58
CA VAL A 253 18.68 -4.18 20.16
C VAL A 253 19.84 -3.57 19.39
N VAL A 254 20.44 -4.36 18.52
CA VAL A 254 21.69 -4.02 17.83
C VAL A 254 21.49 -4.10 16.33
N LEU A 255 21.91 -3.04 15.63
CA LEU A 255 22.03 -3.08 14.19
C LEU A 255 23.24 -3.94 13.79
N ALA A 256 22.99 -5.04 13.10
CA ALA A 256 24.04 -5.90 12.55
C ALA A 256 24.52 -5.40 11.18
N GLY A 257 23.63 -4.79 10.40
CA GLY A 257 23.96 -4.20 9.10
C GLY A 257 22.75 -3.63 8.37
N VAL A 258 23.01 -2.94 7.27
CA VAL A 258 21.99 -2.37 6.37
C VAL A 258 22.00 -3.07 5.02
N ASN A 259 20.81 -3.25 4.43
CA ASN A 259 20.65 -3.90 3.13
C ASN A 259 20.79 -2.88 1.98
N HIS A 260 21.57 -3.23 0.95
CA HIS A 260 21.68 -2.46 -0.30
C HIS A 260 20.54 -2.81 -1.26
N LYS A 261 19.75 -1.80 -1.68
CA LYS A 261 18.47 -2.00 -2.37
C LYS A 261 18.48 -1.44 -3.79
N MET A 262 17.64 -2.02 -4.66
CA MET A 262 17.41 -1.50 -6.02
C MET A 262 16.85 -0.08 -6.01
N GLY A 263 15.81 0.14 -5.22
CA GLY A 263 15.13 1.42 -5.01
C GLY A 263 14.65 1.54 -3.56
N TYR A 264 13.77 2.50 -3.30
CA TYR A 264 13.27 2.83 -1.96
C TYR A 264 14.42 3.12 -0.99
N ARG A 265 15.50 3.71 -1.50
CA ARG A 265 16.80 3.78 -0.82
C ARG A 265 16.81 4.72 0.38
N GLY A 266 15.95 5.74 0.37
CA GLY A 266 15.84 6.72 1.46
C GLY A 266 15.37 6.16 2.81
N THR A 267 14.72 4.99 2.82
CA THR A 267 14.41 4.27 4.06
C THR A 267 15.52 3.29 4.39
N VAL A 268 16.08 3.38 5.60
CA VAL A 268 17.02 2.37 6.11
C VAL A 268 16.32 1.01 6.13
N ASN A 269 17.01 -0.05 5.74
CA ASN A 269 16.51 -1.41 5.86
C ASN A 269 17.56 -2.27 6.56
N CYS A 270 17.20 -2.86 7.69
CA CYS A 270 18.15 -3.39 8.68
C CYS A 270 18.11 -4.91 8.80
N LEU A 271 19.27 -5.47 9.16
CA LEU A 271 19.40 -6.71 9.91
C LEU A 271 19.60 -6.34 11.39
N LEU A 272 18.69 -6.79 12.26
CA LEU A 272 18.70 -6.48 13.70
C LEU A 272 18.94 -7.73 14.53
N ASN A 273 19.83 -7.63 15.51
CA ASN A 273 20.06 -8.65 16.52
C ASN A 273 19.41 -8.22 17.84
N PHE A 274 18.76 -9.16 18.49
CA PHE A 274 18.12 -9.00 19.79
C PHE A 274 18.82 -9.92 20.78
N GLY A 275 19.32 -9.35 21.88
CA GLY A 275 19.78 -10.15 23.01
C GLY A 275 21.19 -10.74 22.92
N GLU A 276 22.04 -10.27 21.99
CA GLU A 276 23.41 -10.79 21.84
C GLU A 276 24.39 -10.30 22.91
N GLY A 277 23.98 -9.38 23.79
CA GLY A 277 24.76 -8.92 24.93
C GLY A 277 25.77 -7.81 24.62
N ARG A 278 25.62 -7.12 23.47
CA ARG A 278 26.36 -5.87 23.18
C ARG A 278 25.95 -4.78 24.16
N TYR A 279 24.65 -4.71 24.47
CA TYR A 279 24.13 -3.94 25.60
C TYR A 279 23.59 -4.91 26.65
N ARG A 280 23.59 -4.50 27.91
CA ARG A 280 23.18 -5.34 29.04
C ARG A 280 22.15 -4.61 29.90
N PRO A 281 20.93 -4.40 29.37
CA PRO A 281 19.89 -3.68 30.10
C PRO A 281 19.60 -4.39 31.42
N GLU A 282 19.63 -3.63 32.51
CA GLU A 282 19.49 -4.15 33.87
C GLU A 282 20.58 -5.19 34.25
N GLY A 283 21.77 -5.07 33.66
CA GLY A 283 22.96 -5.87 33.97
C GLY A 283 23.06 -7.23 33.26
N GLU A 284 22.08 -7.62 32.46
CA GLU A 284 22.02 -8.93 31.79
C GLU A 284 21.78 -8.79 30.28
N ALA A 285 22.23 -9.78 29.50
CA ALA A 285 21.95 -9.84 28.06
C ALA A 285 20.48 -10.19 27.78
N GLY A 286 19.96 -9.81 26.62
CA GLY A 286 18.57 -10.04 26.24
C GLY A 286 17.82 -8.73 26.08
N ALA A 287 17.20 -8.53 24.91
CA ALA A 287 16.43 -7.31 24.64
C ALA A 287 15.14 -7.33 25.45
N ILE A 288 14.94 -6.35 26.32
CA ILE A 288 13.75 -6.27 27.16
C ILE A 288 12.56 -5.81 26.31
N GLY A 289 11.45 -6.53 26.40
CA GLY A 289 10.19 -6.14 25.77
C GLY A 289 8.97 -6.51 26.59
N GLU A 290 7.85 -5.88 26.25
CA GLU A 290 6.54 -6.14 26.85
C GLU A 290 5.63 -6.82 25.84
N ILE A 291 4.84 -7.79 26.31
CA ILE A 291 3.90 -8.49 25.44
C ILE A 291 2.75 -7.57 25.04
N VAL A 292 2.33 -7.64 23.78
CA VAL A 292 1.14 -6.95 23.26
C VAL A 292 0.00 -7.96 23.18
N GLY A 293 -1.06 -7.72 23.96
CA GLY A 293 -2.20 -8.60 24.07
C GLY A 293 -1.85 -9.97 24.66
N GLU A 294 -2.48 -11.03 24.15
CA GLU A 294 -2.34 -12.40 24.67
C GLU A 294 -1.16 -13.18 24.05
N PRO A 295 -0.51 -14.06 24.83
CA PRO A 295 0.43 -15.07 24.31
C PRO A 295 -0.13 -15.89 23.15
N GLY A 296 0.67 -16.13 22.11
CA GLY A 296 0.29 -16.94 20.94
C GLY A 296 -0.67 -16.26 19.96
N LYS A 297 -1.11 -15.03 20.24
CA LYS A 297 -1.97 -14.23 19.34
C LYS A 297 -1.21 -13.21 18.51
N GLY A 298 0.12 -13.17 18.61
CA GLY A 298 0.96 -12.14 18.00
C GLY A 298 0.79 -12.02 16.48
N LEU A 299 0.73 -13.16 15.77
CA LEU A 299 0.49 -13.12 14.31
C LEU A 299 -0.93 -12.64 13.98
N ALA A 300 -1.93 -13.01 14.80
CA ALA A 300 -3.32 -12.56 14.62
C ALA A 300 -3.44 -11.04 14.79
N TYR A 301 -2.79 -10.47 15.80
CA TYR A 301 -2.73 -9.02 15.98
C TYR A 301 -1.93 -8.34 14.86
N MET A 302 -0.86 -8.96 14.38
CA MET A 302 -0.09 -8.42 13.25
C MET A 302 -0.93 -8.36 11.96
N PHE A 303 -1.90 -9.28 11.76
CA PHE A 303 -2.80 -9.20 10.60
C PHE A 303 -3.65 -7.92 10.56
N HIS A 304 -3.95 -7.30 11.71
CA HIS A 304 -4.59 -5.98 11.75
C HIS A 304 -3.73 -4.95 11.01
N MET A 305 -2.45 -4.87 11.36
CA MET A 305 -1.48 -4.00 10.72
C MET A 305 -1.19 -4.40 9.27
N MET A 306 -1.14 -5.69 8.95
CA MET A 306 -0.89 -6.16 7.59
C MET A 306 -1.98 -5.73 6.61
N ASN A 307 -3.26 -5.68 7.02
CA ASN A 307 -4.33 -5.20 6.14
C ASN A 307 -4.15 -3.71 5.79
N GLU A 308 -3.88 -2.87 6.80
CA GLU A 308 -3.56 -1.46 6.57
C GLU A 308 -2.29 -1.29 5.73
N ALA A 309 -1.26 -2.08 6.02
CA ALA A 309 0.01 -2.07 5.29
C ALA A 309 -0.20 -2.43 3.81
N ARG A 310 -1.03 -3.44 3.50
CA ARG A 310 -1.33 -3.84 2.11
C ARG A 310 -2.06 -2.75 1.33
N ILE A 311 -3.01 -2.04 1.95
CA ILE A 311 -3.64 -0.85 1.33
C ILE A 311 -2.60 0.24 1.11
N SER A 312 -1.72 0.47 2.09
CA SER A 312 -0.66 1.49 2.01
C SER A 312 0.38 1.19 0.92
N VAL A 313 0.76 -0.09 0.75
CA VAL A 313 1.66 -0.54 -0.32
C VAL A 313 0.99 -0.38 -1.68
N GLY A 314 -0.30 -0.73 -1.79
CA GLY A 314 -1.08 -0.45 -3.00
C GLY A 314 -1.11 1.05 -3.33
N LEU A 315 -1.34 1.90 -2.32
CA LEU A 315 -1.35 3.35 -2.45
C LEU A 315 0.02 3.91 -2.86
N SER A 316 1.11 3.40 -2.25
CA SER A 316 2.49 3.76 -2.64
C SER A 316 2.72 3.45 -4.11
N ALA A 317 2.32 2.26 -4.57
CA ALA A 317 2.47 1.89 -5.96
C ALA A 317 1.65 2.74 -6.93
N ALA A 318 0.41 3.06 -6.55
CA ALA A 318 -0.46 3.96 -7.29
C ALA A 318 0.17 5.35 -7.41
N ALA A 319 0.64 5.91 -6.29
CA ALA A 319 1.23 7.25 -6.21
C ALA A 319 2.54 7.38 -7.00
N ILE A 320 3.47 6.41 -6.87
CA ILE A 320 4.72 6.39 -7.63
C ILE A 320 4.46 6.18 -9.13
N GLY A 321 3.49 5.33 -9.48
CA GLY A 321 2.98 5.21 -10.85
C GLY A 321 2.48 6.55 -11.38
N TYR A 322 1.66 7.25 -10.59
CA TYR A 322 1.01 8.51 -10.96
C TYR A 322 2.02 9.62 -11.23
N THR A 323 3.02 9.83 -10.36
CA THR A 323 4.06 10.84 -10.63
C THR A 323 4.85 10.50 -11.89
N GLY A 324 5.17 9.22 -12.13
CA GLY A 324 5.82 8.79 -13.38
C GLY A 324 5.00 9.11 -14.63
N TYR A 325 3.68 8.91 -14.57
CA TYR A 325 2.75 9.32 -15.62
C TYR A 325 2.74 10.83 -15.86
N LEU A 326 2.71 11.64 -14.79
CA LEU A 326 2.70 13.10 -14.93
C LEU A 326 4.00 13.62 -15.55
N HIS A 327 5.14 13.06 -15.14
CA HIS A 327 6.44 13.36 -15.73
C HIS A 327 6.51 12.95 -17.21
N SER A 328 6.03 11.75 -17.58
CA SER A 328 6.02 11.32 -19.00
C SER A 328 5.05 12.12 -19.86
N LEU A 329 3.89 12.51 -19.30
CA LEU A 329 2.92 13.37 -19.97
C LEU A 329 3.49 14.75 -20.25
N ASP A 330 4.16 15.36 -19.27
CA ASP A 330 4.81 16.66 -19.43
C ASP A 330 5.92 16.62 -20.49
N TYR A 331 6.79 15.61 -20.43
CA TYR A 331 7.81 15.37 -21.44
C TYR A 331 7.21 15.19 -22.84
N ALA A 332 6.14 14.39 -22.97
CA ALA A 332 5.52 14.12 -24.25
C ALA A 332 4.88 15.36 -24.91
N LYS A 333 4.42 16.32 -24.11
CA LYS A 333 3.83 17.58 -24.59
C LYS A 333 4.87 18.53 -25.18
N THR A 334 6.12 18.45 -24.74
CA THR A 334 7.16 19.42 -25.08
C THR A 334 8.24 18.86 -26.00
N ARG A 335 8.54 17.56 -25.93
CA ARG A 335 9.55 16.90 -26.76
C ARG A 335 9.12 16.86 -28.23
N LEU A 336 9.80 17.62 -29.09
CA LEU A 336 9.63 17.54 -30.54
C LEU A 336 10.42 16.36 -31.12
N GLN A 337 9.76 15.49 -31.88
CA GLN A 337 10.44 14.46 -32.65
C GLN A 337 9.54 13.93 -33.77
N GLY A 338 10.10 13.84 -34.98
CA GLY A 338 9.40 13.29 -36.15
C GLY A 338 8.17 14.11 -36.58
N ARG A 339 7.34 13.51 -37.43
CA ARG A 339 6.14 14.13 -38.04
C ARG A 339 4.98 13.14 -37.99
N THR A 340 3.75 13.62 -38.19
CA THR A 340 2.59 12.71 -38.21
C THR A 340 2.64 11.81 -39.44
N ARG A 341 2.00 10.63 -39.39
CA ARG A 341 2.03 9.70 -40.55
C ARG A 341 1.38 10.27 -41.81
N SER A 342 0.49 11.26 -41.66
CA SER A 342 -0.19 11.99 -42.73
C SER A 342 0.69 13.07 -43.37
N ASP A 343 1.74 13.54 -42.68
CA ASP A 343 2.70 14.51 -43.21
C ASP A 343 4.13 13.96 -43.08
N ARG A 344 4.66 13.44 -44.17
CA ARG A 344 6.01 12.85 -44.22
C ARG A 344 7.04 13.76 -44.87
N SER A 345 6.69 15.01 -45.19
CA SER A 345 7.61 15.92 -45.87
C SER A 345 8.82 16.22 -44.97
N PRO A 346 10.06 16.01 -45.43
CA PRO A 346 11.25 16.42 -44.68
C PRO A 346 11.33 17.93 -44.42
N ALA A 347 10.58 18.74 -45.16
CA ALA A 347 10.51 20.19 -45.00
C ALA A 347 9.54 20.65 -43.90
N SER A 348 8.60 19.80 -43.47
CA SER A 348 7.65 20.16 -42.40
C SER A 348 8.34 20.23 -41.04
N ALA A 349 7.83 21.03 -40.11
CA ALA A 349 8.35 21.08 -38.74
C ALA A 349 8.12 19.76 -37.99
N GLN A 350 8.97 19.45 -37.01
CA GLN A 350 8.73 18.34 -36.09
C GLN A 350 7.53 18.63 -35.19
N VAL A 351 6.85 17.57 -34.75
CA VAL A 351 5.69 17.67 -33.84
C VAL A 351 6.04 17.16 -32.44
N PRO A 352 5.37 17.65 -31.38
CA PRO A 352 5.46 17.06 -30.05
C PRO A 352 5.10 15.57 -30.07
N ILE A 353 5.83 14.74 -29.33
CA ILE A 353 5.66 13.29 -29.40
C ILE A 353 4.28 12.82 -28.92
N ILE A 354 3.57 13.60 -28.10
CA ILE A 354 2.17 13.34 -27.74
C ILE A 354 1.21 13.29 -28.95
N ARG A 355 1.63 13.76 -30.13
CA ARG A 355 0.85 13.62 -31.38
C ARG A 355 1.00 12.25 -32.04
N HIS A 356 1.93 11.41 -31.60
CA HIS A 356 2.12 10.06 -32.14
C HIS A 356 1.16 9.06 -31.48
N ALA A 357 0.57 8.19 -32.30
CA ALA A 357 -0.47 7.25 -31.85
C ALA A 357 0.01 6.32 -30.72
N ASP A 358 1.23 5.80 -30.82
CA ASP A 358 1.78 4.89 -29.80
C ASP A 358 2.07 5.61 -28.48
N VAL A 359 2.58 6.85 -28.52
CA VAL A 359 2.76 7.67 -27.31
C VAL A 359 1.42 7.94 -26.64
N ARG A 360 0.35 8.22 -27.42
CA ARG A 360 -1.01 8.36 -26.88
C ARG A 360 -1.52 7.08 -26.24
N ARG A 361 -1.29 5.93 -26.86
CA ARG A 361 -1.63 4.61 -26.30
C ARG A 361 -0.92 4.39 -24.96
N MET A 362 0.38 4.67 -24.88
CA MET A 362 1.14 4.56 -23.63
C MET A 362 0.64 5.52 -22.55
N LEU A 363 0.38 6.78 -22.89
CA LEU A 363 -0.16 7.76 -21.93
C LEU A 363 -1.58 7.39 -21.44
N LEU A 364 -2.44 6.85 -22.31
CA LEU A 364 -3.77 6.36 -21.93
C LEU A 364 -3.69 5.13 -21.02
N ALA A 365 -2.79 4.18 -21.32
CA ALA A 365 -2.50 3.05 -20.45
C ALA A 365 -2.06 3.52 -19.06
N GLN A 366 -1.03 4.37 -19.01
CA GLN A 366 -0.54 4.95 -17.77
C GLN A 366 -1.67 5.63 -16.98
N LYS A 367 -2.47 6.50 -17.62
CA LYS A 367 -3.62 7.17 -16.98
C LYS A 367 -4.64 6.18 -16.42
N ALA A 368 -5.00 5.17 -17.20
CA ALA A 368 -5.96 4.14 -16.81
C ALA A 368 -5.48 3.31 -15.60
N TYR A 369 -4.17 3.01 -15.55
CA TYR A 369 -3.57 2.29 -14.44
C TYR A 369 -3.49 3.11 -13.17
N VAL A 370 -2.90 4.32 -13.23
CA VAL A 370 -2.59 5.09 -12.02
C VAL A 370 -3.83 5.69 -11.37
N SER A 371 -4.78 6.16 -12.17
CA SER A 371 -6.06 6.69 -11.66
C SER A 371 -6.98 5.55 -11.20
N GLY A 372 -6.97 4.40 -11.88
CA GLY A 372 -7.68 3.20 -11.45
C GLY A 372 -7.14 2.62 -10.14
N ALA A 373 -5.81 2.57 -9.98
CA ALA A 373 -5.14 2.11 -8.76
C ALA A 373 -5.43 3.04 -7.58
N LEU A 374 -5.36 4.37 -7.79
CA LEU A 374 -5.71 5.33 -6.77
C LEU A 374 -7.18 5.19 -6.33
N ALA A 375 -8.10 5.05 -7.30
CA ALA A 375 -9.50 4.80 -7.03
C ALA A 375 -9.74 3.51 -6.23
N LEU A 376 -9.05 2.41 -6.58
CA LEU A 376 -9.11 1.15 -5.84
C LEU A 376 -8.62 1.29 -4.39
N CYS A 377 -7.49 1.98 -4.18
CA CYS A 377 -6.95 2.20 -2.84
C CYS A 377 -7.89 3.07 -1.99
N LEU A 378 -8.43 4.16 -2.56
CA LEU A 378 -9.33 5.06 -1.83
C LEU A 378 -10.72 4.43 -1.60
N TYR A 379 -11.20 3.57 -2.50
CA TYR A 379 -12.39 2.78 -2.25
C TYR A 379 -12.19 1.79 -1.08
N ALA A 380 -11.03 1.14 -1.00
CA ALA A 380 -10.70 0.27 0.14
C ALA A 380 -10.64 1.05 1.47
N SER A 381 -10.05 2.26 1.45
CA SER A 381 -10.08 3.15 2.61
C SER A 381 -11.51 3.57 2.99
N ARG A 382 -12.38 3.80 2.00
CA ARG A 382 -13.79 4.12 2.25
C ARG A 382 -14.53 2.99 2.95
N LEU A 383 -14.22 1.74 2.59
CA LEU A 383 -14.73 0.56 3.31
C LEU A 383 -14.19 0.50 4.74
N SER A 384 -12.92 0.88 4.98
CA SER A 384 -12.38 1.00 6.34
C SER A 384 -13.15 2.04 7.16
N ASP A 385 -13.48 3.19 6.57
CA ASP A 385 -14.31 4.19 7.24
C ASP A 385 -15.71 3.65 7.55
N ASP A 386 -16.31 2.88 6.65
CA ASP A 386 -17.61 2.22 6.90
C ASP A 386 -17.54 1.22 8.06
N ILE A 387 -16.53 0.36 8.10
CA ILE A 387 -16.33 -0.64 9.18
C ILE A 387 -16.32 0.05 10.55
N HIS A 388 -15.70 1.21 10.66
CA HIS A 388 -15.48 1.92 11.93
C HIS A 388 -16.54 2.97 12.27
N SER A 389 -17.52 3.21 11.40
CA SER A 389 -18.48 4.32 11.59
C SER A 389 -19.94 3.99 11.26
N GLN A 390 -20.21 2.88 10.55
CA GLN A 390 -21.59 2.44 10.29
C GLN A 390 -22.27 2.00 11.59
N GLU A 391 -23.54 2.35 11.75
CA GLU A 391 -24.34 2.02 12.93
C GLU A 391 -24.93 0.60 12.82
N ASP A 392 -25.37 0.20 11.63
CA ASP A 392 -25.90 -1.13 11.37
C ASP A 392 -24.79 -2.19 11.32
N ALA A 393 -25.00 -3.30 12.03
CA ALA A 393 -24.02 -4.37 12.14
C ALA A 393 -23.84 -5.17 10.84
N ASN A 394 -24.89 -5.31 10.03
CA ASN A 394 -24.82 -6.01 8.75
C ASN A 394 -24.07 -5.16 7.72
N ASP A 395 -24.28 -3.85 7.70
CA ASP A 395 -23.53 -2.93 6.85
C ASP A 395 -22.03 -2.95 7.19
N ARG A 396 -21.68 -2.96 8.50
CA ARG A 396 -20.28 -3.15 8.93
C ARG A 396 -19.71 -4.49 8.49
N ALA A 397 -20.47 -5.57 8.64
CA ALA A 397 -20.02 -6.91 8.26
C ALA A 397 -19.84 -7.05 6.74
N GLU A 398 -20.73 -6.47 5.94
CA GLU A 398 -20.60 -6.42 4.48
C GLU A 398 -19.37 -5.61 4.06
N ALA A 399 -19.16 -4.43 4.65
CA ALA A 399 -17.98 -3.60 4.38
C ALA A 399 -16.68 -4.32 4.76
N HIS A 400 -16.66 -5.01 5.91
CA HIS A 400 -15.53 -5.82 6.34
C HIS A 400 -15.23 -6.97 5.37
N GLY A 401 -16.26 -7.74 4.99
CA GLY A 401 -16.11 -8.83 4.03
C GLY A 401 -15.62 -8.36 2.66
N LEU A 402 -16.14 -7.23 2.16
CA LEU A 402 -15.68 -6.61 0.92
C LEU A 402 -14.22 -6.16 1.03
N LEU A 403 -13.84 -5.48 2.12
CA LEU A 403 -12.47 -5.02 2.30
C LEU A 403 -11.50 -6.21 2.37
N ASP A 404 -11.86 -7.26 3.10
CA ASP A 404 -11.04 -8.45 3.24
C ASP A 404 -10.84 -9.20 1.90
N LEU A 405 -11.89 -9.25 1.07
CA LEU A 405 -11.81 -9.79 -0.30
C LEU A 405 -10.96 -8.93 -1.22
N LEU A 406 -11.08 -7.60 -1.13
CA LEU A 406 -10.42 -6.67 -2.03
C LEU A 406 -8.98 -6.35 -1.63
N THR A 407 -8.58 -6.54 -0.37
CA THR A 407 -7.23 -6.17 0.11
C THR A 407 -6.09 -6.82 -0.70
N PRO A 408 -6.14 -8.13 -1.05
CA PRO A 408 -5.15 -8.73 -1.95
C PRO A 408 -5.11 -8.07 -3.33
N VAL A 409 -6.26 -7.65 -3.86
CA VAL A 409 -6.38 -6.96 -5.15
C VAL A 409 -5.81 -5.55 -5.07
N VAL A 410 -6.14 -4.79 -4.02
CA VAL A 410 -5.64 -3.43 -3.77
C VAL A 410 -4.12 -3.42 -3.78
N LYS A 411 -3.50 -4.36 -3.06
CA LYS A 411 -2.04 -4.48 -2.98
C LYS A 411 -1.47 -4.90 -4.33
N SER A 412 -1.91 -6.04 -4.86
CA SER A 412 -1.26 -6.66 -6.01
C SER A 412 -1.52 -5.95 -7.32
N TRP A 413 -2.77 -5.58 -7.61
CA TRP A 413 -3.11 -4.90 -8.86
C TRP A 413 -2.44 -3.54 -8.95
N SER A 414 -2.51 -2.73 -7.90
CA SER A 414 -1.84 -1.43 -7.85
C SER A 414 -0.32 -1.56 -7.98
N SER A 415 0.29 -2.56 -7.31
CA SER A 415 1.73 -2.80 -7.40
C SER A 415 2.21 -3.27 -8.77
N GLN A 416 1.41 -4.09 -9.46
CA GLN A 416 1.71 -4.59 -10.80
C GLN A 416 1.55 -3.47 -11.84
N TRP A 417 0.38 -2.83 -11.87
CA TRP A 417 0.02 -1.88 -12.92
C TRP A 417 0.58 -0.48 -12.69
N GLY A 418 0.84 -0.09 -11.44
CA GLY A 418 1.65 1.09 -11.12
C GLY A 418 3.09 0.96 -11.63
N LEU A 419 3.69 -0.23 -11.49
CA LEU A 419 5.03 -0.50 -12.03
C LEU A 419 5.05 -0.49 -13.56
N VAL A 420 4.05 -1.11 -14.22
CA VAL A 420 3.89 -1.02 -15.69
C VAL A 420 3.72 0.43 -16.13
N ALA A 421 2.99 1.26 -15.38
CA ALA A 421 2.90 2.68 -15.69
C ALA A 421 4.26 3.39 -15.61
N ASN A 422 5.15 3.03 -14.68
CA ASN A 422 6.51 3.57 -14.63
C ASN A 422 7.42 3.04 -15.76
N ASP A 423 7.27 1.77 -16.16
CA ASP A 423 7.96 1.20 -17.33
C ASP A 423 7.60 1.99 -18.60
N LEU A 424 6.30 2.24 -18.82
CA LEU A 424 5.84 3.08 -19.92
C LEU A 424 6.34 4.53 -19.80
N ALA A 425 6.54 5.05 -18.58
CA ALA A 425 7.09 6.39 -18.39
C ALA A 425 8.53 6.48 -18.91
N ILE A 426 9.35 5.45 -18.67
CA ILE A 426 10.69 5.31 -19.22
C ILE A 426 10.61 5.26 -20.76
N GLN A 427 9.73 4.41 -21.30
CA GLN A 427 9.58 4.25 -22.74
C GLN A 427 9.18 5.55 -23.46
N VAL A 428 8.30 6.37 -22.86
CA VAL A 428 7.90 7.67 -23.41
C VAL A 428 9.07 8.66 -23.47
N HIS A 429 10.02 8.58 -22.54
CA HIS A 429 11.25 9.40 -22.57
C HIS A 429 12.31 8.87 -23.55
N GLY A 430 12.15 7.65 -24.08
CA GLY A 430 13.14 7.00 -24.93
C GLY A 430 14.49 6.85 -24.22
N GLY A 431 15.60 7.15 -24.90
CA GLY A 431 16.94 7.03 -24.32
C GLY A 431 17.13 7.84 -23.03
N TYR A 432 16.48 9.00 -22.90
CA TYR A 432 16.52 9.82 -21.67
C TYR A 432 15.81 9.16 -20.49
N GLY A 433 14.86 8.27 -20.75
CA GLY A 433 14.21 7.50 -19.70
C GLY A 433 15.14 6.51 -19.01
N TYR A 434 16.24 6.15 -19.66
CA TYR A 434 17.25 5.21 -19.14
C TYR A 434 18.46 5.93 -18.52
N THR A 435 18.44 7.25 -18.42
CA THR A 435 19.49 8.04 -17.75
C THR A 435 18.98 8.58 -16.42
N ARG A 436 19.91 8.86 -15.50
CA ARG A 436 19.60 9.49 -14.20
C ARG A 436 19.31 10.98 -14.30
N GLU A 437 19.24 11.54 -15.50
CA GLU A 437 18.88 12.95 -15.72
C GLU A 437 17.40 13.17 -15.37
N TYR A 438 16.53 12.26 -15.83
CA TYR A 438 15.10 12.23 -15.51
C TYR A 438 14.81 11.27 -14.34
N ASN A 439 13.74 11.54 -13.60
CA ASN A 439 13.40 10.78 -12.38
C ASN A 439 12.64 9.47 -12.67
N VAL A 440 12.20 9.23 -13.92
CA VAL A 440 11.32 8.10 -14.26
C VAL A 440 11.97 6.73 -14.01
N GLU A 441 13.29 6.63 -14.16
CA GLU A 441 14.02 5.40 -13.82
C GLU A 441 14.02 5.12 -12.32
N GLN A 442 14.17 6.17 -11.49
CA GLN A 442 14.09 6.07 -10.04
C GLN A 442 12.67 5.66 -9.61
N PHE A 443 11.63 6.25 -10.19
CA PHE A 443 10.24 5.86 -9.88
C PHE A 443 10.00 4.37 -10.17
N TYR A 444 10.51 3.83 -11.28
CA TYR A 444 10.44 2.41 -11.56
C TYR A 444 11.16 1.56 -10.50
N ARG A 445 12.40 1.94 -10.13
CA ARG A 445 13.17 1.22 -9.09
C ARG A 445 12.49 1.25 -7.73
N ASP A 446 11.94 2.40 -7.34
CA ASP A 446 11.22 2.57 -6.07
C ASP A 446 9.92 1.74 -6.06
N ASN A 447 9.19 1.72 -7.18
CA ASN A 447 7.94 0.97 -7.29
C ASN A 447 8.15 -0.56 -7.38
N ARG A 448 9.32 -1.02 -7.85
CA ARG A 448 9.62 -2.44 -8.04
C ARG A 448 9.58 -3.26 -6.73
N LEU A 449 9.70 -2.61 -5.57
CA LEU A 449 9.53 -3.24 -4.26
C LEU A 449 8.08 -3.67 -3.99
N ASN A 450 7.09 -2.90 -4.46
CA ASN A 450 5.69 -3.06 -4.05
C ASN A 450 5.07 -4.44 -4.42
N PRO A 451 5.43 -5.09 -5.55
CA PRO A 451 4.99 -6.48 -5.81
C PRO A 451 5.62 -7.54 -4.90
N ILE A 452 6.67 -7.20 -4.14
CA ILE A 452 7.48 -8.15 -3.34
C ILE A 452 7.10 -8.11 -1.86
N HIS A 453 7.26 -6.96 -1.20
CA HIS A 453 7.06 -6.85 0.26
C HIS A 453 5.59 -6.91 0.67
N GLU A 454 5.32 -7.07 1.98
CA GLU A 454 3.96 -7.23 2.53
C GLU A 454 3.15 -8.35 1.85
N GLY A 455 3.84 -9.45 1.51
CA GLY A 455 3.32 -10.60 0.79
C GLY A 455 3.46 -10.47 -0.72
N THR A 456 4.21 -11.39 -1.34
CA THR A 456 4.44 -11.39 -2.79
C THR A 456 3.14 -11.54 -3.58
N PHE A 457 3.17 -11.19 -4.87
CA PHE A 457 2.00 -11.38 -5.76
C PHE A 457 1.40 -12.79 -5.66
N GLY A 458 2.24 -13.84 -5.66
CA GLY A 458 1.80 -15.22 -5.50
C GLY A 458 1.12 -15.50 -4.15
N ILE A 459 1.67 -14.98 -3.05
CA ILE A 459 1.03 -15.12 -1.72
C ILE A 459 -0.33 -14.43 -1.67
N GLN A 460 -0.46 -13.24 -2.25
CA GLN A 460 -1.75 -12.54 -2.33
C GLN A 460 -2.75 -13.29 -3.21
N ALA A 461 -2.27 -13.93 -4.28
CA ALA A 461 -3.10 -14.73 -5.16
C ALA A 461 -3.64 -15.99 -4.49
N LEU A 462 -2.77 -16.70 -3.76
CA LEU A 462 -3.16 -17.85 -2.93
C LEU A 462 -4.13 -17.44 -1.82
N ASP A 463 -3.92 -16.27 -1.20
CA ASP A 463 -4.85 -15.73 -0.21
C ASP A 463 -6.24 -15.48 -0.81
N LEU A 464 -6.30 -14.78 -1.94
CA LEU A 464 -7.56 -14.45 -2.61
C LEU A 464 -8.34 -15.70 -3.00
N LEU A 465 -7.73 -16.58 -3.82
CA LEU A 465 -8.42 -17.76 -4.35
C LEU A 465 -8.62 -18.84 -3.28
N GLY A 466 -7.61 -19.08 -2.45
CA GLY A 466 -7.62 -20.16 -1.46
C GLY A 466 -8.31 -19.82 -0.14
N ARG A 467 -8.52 -18.55 0.18
CA ARG A 467 -9.19 -18.16 1.45
C ARG A 467 -10.33 -17.18 1.23
N LYS A 468 -10.07 -16.03 0.63
CA LYS A 468 -11.02 -14.89 0.64
C LYS A 468 -12.31 -15.16 -0.15
N THR A 469 -12.22 -15.84 -1.29
CA THR A 469 -13.38 -16.11 -2.17
C THR A 469 -14.39 -17.09 -1.57
N ARG A 470 -13.97 -18.01 -0.69
CA ARG A 470 -14.83 -19.00 -0.02
C ARG A 470 -15.16 -18.68 1.44
N ALA A 471 -14.49 -17.71 2.04
CA ALA A 471 -14.72 -17.33 3.43
C ALA A 471 -16.21 -17.00 3.67
N ASN A 472 -16.76 -17.46 4.80
CA ASN A 472 -18.16 -17.27 5.19
C ASN A 472 -19.15 -17.64 4.06
N ASP A 473 -18.98 -18.83 3.45
CA ASP A 473 -19.82 -19.31 2.33
C ASP A 473 -19.88 -18.32 1.15
N GLY A 474 -18.73 -17.70 0.84
CA GLY A 474 -18.61 -16.73 -0.25
C GLY A 474 -19.42 -15.45 -0.05
N ALA A 475 -19.74 -15.07 1.19
CA ALA A 475 -20.53 -13.87 1.49
C ALA A 475 -19.96 -12.59 0.84
N ALA A 476 -18.63 -12.42 0.85
CA ALA A 476 -17.97 -11.28 0.23
C ALA A 476 -18.10 -11.29 -1.31
N MET A 477 -18.03 -12.46 -1.95
CA MET A 477 -18.27 -12.60 -3.39
C MET A 477 -19.71 -12.23 -3.75
N LYS A 478 -20.69 -12.66 -2.93
CA LYS A 478 -22.11 -12.28 -3.09
C LYS A 478 -22.32 -10.78 -2.89
N ALA A 479 -21.59 -10.14 -1.98
CA ALA A 479 -21.65 -8.69 -1.78
C ALA A 479 -21.05 -7.93 -2.97
N LEU A 480 -19.88 -8.36 -3.47
CA LEU A 480 -19.24 -7.74 -4.63
C LEU A 480 -20.11 -7.89 -5.89
N ASP A 481 -20.75 -9.04 -6.06
CA ASP A 481 -21.72 -9.28 -7.13
C ASP A 481 -22.87 -8.25 -7.12
N ARG A 482 -23.46 -7.97 -5.96
CA ARG A 482 -24.51 -6.94 -5.83
C ARG A 482 -23.99 -5.56 -6.24
N LYS A 483 -22.76 -5.20 -5.84
CA LYS A 483 -22.16 -3.90 -6.19
C LYS A 483 -21.93 -3.78 -7.71
N ILE A 484 -21.36 -4.81 -8.33
CA ILE A 484 -21.13 -4.86 -9.77
C ILE A 484 -22.45 -4.81 -10.54
N ALA A 485 -23.44 -5.63 -10.15
CA ALA A 485 -24.75 -5.66 -10.78
C ALA A 485 -25.47 -4.29 -10.69
N ALA A 486 -25.37 -3.61 -9.55
CA ALA A 486 -25.93 -2.27 -9.38
C ALA A 486 -25.27 -1.24 -10.31
N THR A 487 -23.94 -1.27 -10.44
CA THR A 487 -23.21 -0.40 -11.38
C THR A 487 -23.57 -0.72 -12.84
N VAL A 488 -23.62 -2.01 -13.22
CA VAL A 488 -24.06 -2.45 -14.56
C VAL A 488 -25.47 -1.93 -14.87
N SER A 489 -26.41 -2.07 -13.94
CA SER A 489 -27.78 -1.58 -14.11
C SER A 489 -27.84 -0.08 -14.34
N ARG A 490 -27.04 0.71 -13.61
CA ARG A 490 -26.97 2.17 -13.78
C ARG A 490 -26.34 2.55 -15.12
N ALA A 491 -25.25 1.88 -15.51
CA ALA A 491 -24.55 2.13 -16.76
C ALA A 491 -25.40 1.82 -18.01
N ARG A 492 -26.25 0.78 -17.96
CA ARG A 492 -27.17 0.43 -19.06
C ARG A 492 -28.13 1.57 -19.44
N SER A 493 -28.46 2.44 -18.50
CA SER A 493 -29.29 3.62 -18.73
C SER A 493 -28.55 4.78 -19.43
N ILE A 494 -27.23 4.66 -19.63
CA ILE A 494 -26.38 5.69 -20.23
C ILE A 494 -25.82 5.14 -21.55
N ARG A 495 -26.34 5.64 -22.67
CA ARG A 495 -26.10 5.06 -24.02
C ARG A 495 -24.61 4.80 -24.32
N PRO A 496 -23.66 5.74 -24.11
CA PRO A 496 -22.24 5.47 -24.37
C PRO A 496 -21.59 4.40 -23.48
N LEU A 497 -22.22 4.00 -22.36
CA LEU A 497 -21.67 3.06 -21.38
C LEU A 497 -22.30 1.66 -21.46
N GLN A 498 -23.26 1.45 -22.37
CA GLN A 498 -23.98 0.18 -22.49
C GLN A 498 -23.05 -1.01 -22.83
N ASP A 499 -22.14 -0.83 -23.78
CA ASP A 499 -21.20 -1.89 -24.18
C ASP A 499 -20.21 -2.22 -23.06
N HIS A 500 -19.80 -1.21 -22.29
CA HIS A 500 -18.96 -1.41 -21.10
C HIS A 500 -19.70 -2.19 -20.02
N ALA A 501 -20.97 -1.88 -19.79
CA ALA A 501 -21.82 -2.62 -18.85
C ALA A 501 -21.96 -4.09 -19.23
N VAL A 502 -22.20 -4.40 -20.51
CA VAL A 502 -22.27 -5.77 -21.03
C VAL A 502 -20.92 -6.48 -20.90
N THR A 503 -19.82 -5.80 -21.20
CA THR A 503 -18.47 -6.37 -21.08
C THR A 503 -18.12 -6.71 -19.63
N LEU A 504 -18.44 -5.81 -18.69
CA LEU A 504 -18.19 -6.03 -17.27
C LEU A 504 -19.02 -7.20 -16.72
N GLU A 505 -20.31 -7.23 -17.03
CA GLU A 505 -21.22 -8.29 -16.60
C GLU A 505 -20.74 -9.67 -17.07
N ARG A 506 -20.40 -9.81 -18.36
CA ARG A 506 -19.87 -11.06 -18.92
C ARG A 506 -18.55 -11.49 -18.29
N ALA A 507 -17.64 -10.54 -18.07
CA ALA A 507 -16.36 -10.83 -17.44
C ALA A 507 -16.53 -11.28 -15.99
N TRP A 508 -17.43 -10.64 -15.24
CA TRP A 508 -17.75 -11.01 -13.87
C TRP A 508 -18.45 -12.37 -13.75
N GLU A 509 -19.42 -12.66 -14.64
CA GLU A 509 -20.02 -13.99 -14.74
C GLU A 509 -18.96 -15.06 -14.99
N ARG A 510 -18.00 -14.80 -15.89
CA ARG A 510 -16.90 -15.73 -16.17
C ARG A 510 -16.00 -15.95 -14.96
N ILE A 511 -15.68 -14.89 -14.20
CA ILE A 511 -14.95 -15.01 -12.93
C ILE A 511 -15.68 -15.96 -11.98
N ARG A 512 -16.97 -15.71 -11.73
CA ARG A 512 -17.77 -16.54 -10.81
C ARG A 512 -17.80 -18.01 -11.22
N LEU A 513 -18.01 -18.29 -12.52
CA LEU A 513 -18.02 -19.65 -13.05
C LEU A 513 -16.66 -20.35 -12.82
N VAL A 514 -15.55 -19.69 -13.15
CA VAL A 514 -14.21 -20.24 -12.96
C VAL A 514 -13.89 -20.43 -11.49
N THR A 515 -14.28 -19.49 -10.61
CA THR A 515 -14.11 -19.65 -9.15
C THR A 515 -14.83 -20.90 -8.65
N ASP A 516 -16.10 -21.09 -9.02
CA ASP A 516 -16.89 -22.25 -8.62
C ASP A 516 -16.29 -23.56 -9.14
N GLU A 517 -15.79 -23.59 -10.38
CA GLU A 517 -15.15 -24.77 -10.97
C GLU A 517 -13.84 -25.11 -10.26
N LEU A 518 -12.98 -24.12 -9.99
CA LEU A 518 -11.74 -24.33 -9.23
C LEU A 518 -12.03 -24.85 -7.83
N HIS A 519 -13.06 -24.33 -7.15
CA HIS A 519 -13.44 -24.76 -5.80
C HIS A 519 -14.09 -26.15 -5.76
N ARG A 520 -14.53 -26.70 -6.89
CA ARG A 520 -15.03 -28.08 -7.00
C ARG A 520 -13.92 -29.12 -7.20
N LEU A 521 -12.68 -28.69 -7.45
CA LEU A 521 -11.55 -29.61 -7.58
C LEU A 521 -11.18 -30.18 -6.21
N ASP A 522 -10.92 -31.49 -6.17
CA ASP A 522 -10.57 -32.18 -4.92
C ASP A 522 -9.12 -31.92 -4.49
N ASP A 523 -8.22 -31.66 -5.44
CA ASP A 523 -6.79 -31.44 -5.19
C ASP A 523 -6.48 -29.95 -4.98
N PRO A 524 -6.08 -29.52 -3.77
CA PRO A 524 -5.74 -28.14 -3.48
C PRO A 524 -4.55 -27.61 -4.31
N GLU A 525 -3.61 -28.47 -4.70
CA GLU A 525 -2.46 -28.05 -5.51
C GLU A 525 -2.90 -27.69 -6.92
N ILE A 526 -3.78 -28.50 -7.53
CA ILE A 526 -4.37 -28.20 -8.84
C ILE A 526 -5.30 -26.97 -8.75
N GLN A 527 -6.09 -26.88 -7.68
CA GLN A 527 -6.98 -25.73 -7.43
C GLN A 527 -6.21 -24.40 -7.43
N LEU A 528 -5.00 -24.39 -6.88
CA LEU A 528 -4.22 -23.16 -6.66
C LEU A 528 -3.06 -22.96 -7.63
N ALA A 529 -2.80 -23.93 -8.52
CA ALA A 529 -1.65 -23.95 -9.44
C ALA A 529 -1.46 -22.63 -10.20
N ASN A 530 -2.56 -22.06 -10.69
CA ASN A 530 -2.56 -20.85 -11.51
C ASN A 530 -3.20 -19.65 -10.79
N ALA A 531 -3.18 -19.62 -9.45
CA ALA A 531 -3.79 -18.56 -8.64
C ALA A 531 -3.34 -17.15 -9.07
N ALA A 532 -2.09 -16.99 -9.52
CA ALA A 532 -1.59 -15.71 -10.03
C ALA A 532 -2.38 -15.20 -11.25
N ALA A 533 -2.71 -16.07 -12.20
CA ALA A 533 -3.55 -15.72 -13.35
C ALA A 533 -4.98 -15.38 -12.90
N TYR A 534 -5.51 -16.10 -11.90
CA TYR A 534 -6.80 -15.76 -11.30
C TYR A 534 -6.80 -14.36 -10.69
N LEU A 535 -5.75 -13.99 -9.94
CA LEU A 535 -5.63 -12.66 -9.34
C LEU A 535 -5.55 -11.55 -10.41
N GLU A 536 -4.83 -11.77 -11.51
CA GLU A 536 -4.81 -10.82 -12.64
C GLU A 536 -6.21 -10.61 -13.22
N ALA A 537 -6.91 -11.70 -13.53
CA ALA A 537 -8.26 -11.65 -14.09
C ALA A 537 -9.25 -10.96 -13.13
N PHE A 538 -9.25 -11.38 -11.87
CA PHE A 538 -10.13 -10.83 -10.84
C PHE A 538 -9.87 -9.34 -10.62
N GLY A 539 -8.60 -8.94 -10.51
CA GLY A 539 -8.22 -7.55 -10.31
C GLY A 539 -8.63 -6.63 -11.46
N HIS A 540 -8.49 -7.09 -12.72
CA HIS A 540 -8.94 -6.30 -13.87
C HIS A 540 -10.45 -6.12 -13.91
N VAL A 541 -11.22 -7.14 -13.55
CA VAL A 541 -12.68 -7.01 -13.48
C VAL A 541 -13.10 -6.05 -12.36
N VAL A 542 -12.45 -6.13 -11.19
CA VAL A 542 -12.68 -5.17 -10.08
C VAL A 542 -12.36 -3.74 -10.52
N VAL A 543 -11.21 -3.48 -11.15
CA VAL A 543 -10.85 -2.13 -11.59
C VAL A 543 -11.71 -1.66 -12.75
N GLY A 544 -12.13 -2.56 -13.65
CA GLY A 544 -13.11 -2.27 -14.70
C GLY A 544 -14.46 -1.84 -14.13
N TRP A 545 -14.91 -2.48 -13.03
CA TRP A 545 -16.08 -2.06 -12.28
C TRP A 545 -15.92 -0.64 -11.71
N LEU A 546 -14.80 -0.35 -11.03
CA LEU A 546 -14.56 0.98 -10.49
C LEU A 546 -14.44 2.06 -11.59
N TRP A 547 -13.88 1.72 -12.75
CA TRP A 547 -13.85 2.62 -13.91
C TRP A 547 -15.25 2.91 -14.45
N LEU A 548 -16.10 1.88 -14.58
CA LEU A 548 -17.47 2.05 -15.05
C LEU A 548 -18.30 2.89 -14.06
N ASP A 549 -18.13 2.67 -12.75
CA ASP A 549 -18.82 3.44 -11.73
C ASP A 549 -18.41 4.91 -11.72
N GLN A 550 -17.10 5.19 -11.86
CA GLN A 550 -16.58 6.53 -12.08
C GLN A 550 -17.09 7.14 -13.39
N ALA A 551 -17.20 6.37 -14.47
CA ALA A 551 -17.67 6.86 -15.76
C ALA A 551 -19.14 7.31 -15.72
N ILE A 552 -20.00 6.65 -14.92
CA ILE A 552 -21.37 7.10 -14.68
C ILE A 552 -21.38 8.51 -14.06
N VAL A 553 -20.55 8.74 -13.05
CA VAL A 553 -20.43 10.05 -12.38
C VAL A 553 -19.84 11.09 -13.34
N ALA A 554 -18.73 10.75 -14.01
CA ALA A 554 -18.08 11.63 -14.96
C ALA A 554 -18.99 12.04 -16.12
N HIS A 555 -19.78 11.11 -16.68
CA HIS A 555 -20.76 11.40 -17.73
C HIS A 555 -21.85 12.35 -17.24
N THR A 556 -22.32 12.18 -16.00
CA THR A 556 -23.33 13.06 -15.41
C THR A 556 -22.80 14.49 -15.24
N LEU A 557 -21.57 14.64 -14.72
CA LEU A 557 -20.93 15.94 -14.54
C LEU A 557 -20.53 16.58 -15.87
N GLU A 558 -20.10 15.79 -16.86
CA GLU A 558 -19.70 16.28 -18.19
C GLU A 558 -20.87 16.92 -18.94
N ASN A 559 -22.07 16.37 -18.81
CA ASN A 559 -23.30 16.92 -19.37
C ASN A 559 -23.94 18.02 -18.49
N GLY A 560 -23.36 18.28 -17.31
CA GLY A 560 -23.79 19.32 -16.39
C GLY A 560 -23.06 20.66 -16.59
N PRO A 561 -23.39 21.68 -15.78
CA PRO A 561 -22.76 23.00 -15.87
C PRO A 561 -21.25 22.99 -15.51
N THR A 562 -20.75 21.93 -14.89
CA THR A 562 -19.36 21.75 -14.47
C THR A 562 -18.54 20.88 -15.45
N GLY A 563 -19.09 20.56 -16.63
CA GLY A 563 -18.42 19.76 -17.65
C GLY A 563 -17.06 20.34 -18.07
N SER A 564 -16.06 19.47 -18.25
CA SER A 564 -14.67 19.90 -18.50
C SER A 564 -13.84 18.82 -19.21
N ASP A 565 -12.67 19.21 -19.74
CA ASP A 565 -11.71 18.29 -20.36
C ASP A 565 -11.25 17.18 -19.42
N PHE A 566 -11.28 17.42 -18.10
CA PHE A 566 -10.98 16.40 -17.10
C PHE A 566 -11.98 15.24 -17.17
N HIS A 567 -13.29 15.53 -17.20
CA HIS A 567 -14.34 14.51 -17.27
C HIS A 567 -14.25 13.70 -18.58
N ARG A 568 -14.04 14.39 -19.71
CA ARG A 568 -13.76 13.72 -21.00
C ARG A 568 -12.52 12.83 -20.93
N GLY A 569 -11.47 13.26 -20.24
CA GLY A 569 -10.28 12.46 -20.00
C GLY A 569 -10.52 11.22 -19.13
N LYS A 570 -11.45 11.28 -18.15
CA LYS A 570 -11.86 10.10 -17.35
C LYS A 570 -12.66 9.12 -18.20
N LEU A 571 -13.60 9.61 -19.02
CA LEU A 571 -14.37 8.79 -19.96
C LEU A 571 -13.44 8.09 -20.97
N ALA A 572 -12.50 8.81 -21.56
CA ALA A 572 -11.52 8.24 -22.49
C ALA A 572 -10.60 7.19 -21.84
N ALA A 573 -10.24 7.36 -20.55
CA ALA A 573 -9.49 6.34 -19.81
C ALA A 573 -10.33 5.09 -19.53
N CYS A 574 -11.62 5.26 -19.22
CA CYS A 574 -12.58 4.15 -19.12
C CYS A 574 -12.71 3.41 -20.47
N ASP A 575 -12.91 4.13 -21.57
CA ASP A 575 -12.97 3.55 -22.91
C ASP A 575 -11.70 2.77 -23.26
N TYR A 576 -10.53 3.33 -22.92
CA TYR A 576 -9.26 2.63 -23.07
C TYR A 576 -9.24 1.33 -22.26
N PHE A 577 -9.61 1.38 -20.99
CA PHE A 577 -9.61 0.21 -20.11
C PHE A 577 -10.53 -0.90 -20.64
N PHE A 578 -11.75 -0.56 -21.06
CA PHE A 578 -12.68 -1.53 -21.63
C PHE A 578 -12.25 -2.03 -23.02
N GLY A 579 -11.60 -1.20 -23.84
CA GLY A 579 -11.15 -1.59 -25.17
C GLY A 579 -9.82 -2.35 -25.21
N TRP A 580 -8.90 -2.11 -24.27
CA TRP A 580 -7.53 -2.67 -24.27
C TRP A 580 -7.23 -3.59 -23.10
N GLU A 581 -7.79 -3.34 -21.92
CA GLU A 581 -7.45 -4.05 -20.69
C GLU A 581 -8.43 -5.18 -20.37
N MET A 582 -9.73 -4.93 -20.45
CA MET A 582 -10.76 -5.97 -20.24
C MET A 582 -10.61 -7.19 -21.15
N PRO A 583 -10.18 -7.09 -22.43
CA PRO A 583 -9.93 -8.28 -23.26
C PRO A 583 -8.86 -9.23 -22.70
N LYS A 584 -7.89 -8.75 -21.90
CA LYS A 584 -6.83 -9.58 -21.31
C LYS A 584 -7.39 -10.60 -20.30
N VAL A 585 -8.53 -10.31 -19.68
CA VAL A 585 -9.21 -11.21 -18.74
C VAL A 585 -9.41 -12.60 -19.34
N ALA A 586 -9.83 -12.69 -20.60
CA ALA A 586 -10.06 -13.97 -21.25
C ALA A 586 -8.79 -14.84 -21.34
N ALA A 587 -7.62 -14.21 -21.57
CA ALA A 587 -6.35 -14.93 -21.67
C ALA A 587 -5.91 -15.51 -20.33
N TRP A 588 -6.06 -14.77 -19.23
CA TRP A 588 -5.75 -15.28 -17.90
C TRP A 588 -6.71 -16.37 -17.44
N LEU A 589 -7.99 -16.26 -17.79
CA LEU A 589 -8.98 -17.29 -17.46
C LEU A 589 -8.79 -18.59 -18.27
N ALA A 590 -8.14 -18.51 -19.44
CA ALA A 590 -7.96 -19.67 -20.33
C ALA A 590 -7.06 -20.77 -19.73
N VAL A 591 -6.20 -20.45 -18.76
CA VAL A 591 -5.34 -21.44 -18.07
C VAL A 591 -5.95 -21.96 -16.75
N LEU A 592 -7.14 -21.49 -16.38
CA LEU A 592 -7.84 -21.87 -15.15
C LEU A 592 -8.96 -22.86 -15.39
N ASN A 593 -9.56 -22.87 -16.59
CA ASN A 593 -10.57 -23.85 -16.97
C ASN A 593 -10.46 -24.24 -18.46
N PRO A 594 -9.98 -25.46 -18.79
CA PRO A 594 -9.40 -26.44 -17.86
C PRO A 594 -8.10 -25.90 -17.21
N VAL A 595 -7.75 -26.41 -16.02
CA VAL A 595 -6.49 -26.01 -15.35
C VAL A 595 -5.30 -26.49 -16.16
N GLU A 596 -4.47 -25.57 -16.63
CA GLU A 596 -3.19 -25.90 -17.27
C GLU A 596 -2.17 -26.28 -16.19
N THR A 597 -1.62 -27.49 -16.26
CA THR A 597 -0.84 -28.10 -15.17
C THR A 597 0.65 -28.22 -15.46
N THR A 598 1.12 -27.72 -16.62
CA THR A 598 2.54 -27.81 -16.98
C THR A 598 3.46 -27.19 -15.91
N PRO A 599 3.18 -25.98 -15.37
CA PRO A 599 4.01 -25.41 -14.29
C PRO A 599 4.03 -26.25 -13.00
N LEU A 600 2.92 -26.90 -12.67
CA LEU A 600 2.78 -27.71 -11.46
C LEU A 600 3.49 -29.07 -11.60
N THR A 601 3.46 -29.66 -12.79
CA THR A 601 3.91 -31.04 -13.04
C THR A 601 5.33 -31.13 -13.60
N MET A 602 5.95 -30.00 -13.96
CA MET A 602 7.33 -29.92 -14.44
C MET A 602 8.32 -30.43 -13.38
N PRO A 603 9.01 -31.57 -13.61
CA PRO A 603 10.03 -32.06 -12.68
C PRO A 603 11.17 -31.05 -12.51
N GLU A 604 11.63 -30.90 -11.26
CA GLU A 604 12.64 -29.88 -10.91
C GLU A 604 13.92 -29.98 -11.75
N HIS A 605 14.38 -31.20 -12.06
CA HIS A 605 15.61 -31.45 -12.82
C HIS A 605 15.50 -31.18 -14.33
N TRP A 606 14.34 -30.76 -14.84
CA TRP A 606 14.16 -30.37 -16.25
C TRP A 606 14.30 -28.87 -16.48
N PHE A 607 14.32 -28.05 -15.42
CA PHE A 607 14.70 -26.63 -15.48
C PHE A 607 16.22 -26.49 -15.57
#